data_AF-S4P013-F1
#
_entry.id   AF-S4P013-F1
#
_cell.length_a   1.000
_cell.length_b   1.000
_cell.length_c   1.000
_cell.angle_alpha   90.00
_cell.angle_beta   90.00
_cell.angle_gamma   90.00
#
_symmetry.space_group_name_H-M   'P 1'
#
loop_
_entity.id
_entity.type
_entity.pdbx_description
1 polymer ?
#
loop_
_entity_poly.entity_id
_entity_poly.type
_entity_poly.pdbx_seq_one_letter_code
_entity_poly.pdbx_strand_id
1 'polypeptide(L)'
;MPGVTAYFGFLELCQPKAGETVVVTGAAGAVGSLVGQIAKIKGCKVIGFAGSDEKCQWLEKELGFDKALNYKKVDAQSALKAAAP
;
A
#
# COMPACT_ATOMS: atom_id res chain seq x y z
N MET A 1 -14.05 -9.62 -7.87
CA MET A 1 -13.52 -8.84 -9.00
C MET A 1 -12.43 -7.87 -8.52
N PRO A 2 -11.27 -8.35 -8.03
CA PRO A 2 -10.34 -7.51 -7.28
C PRO A 2 -9.64 -6.42 -8.09
N GLY A 3 -9.26 -6.72 -9.34
CA GLY A 3 -8.57 -5.76 -10.20
C GLY A 3 -9.42 -4.57 -10.62
N VAL A 4 -10.69 -4.78 -10.95
CA VAL A 4 -11.63 -3.70 -11.30
C VAL A 4 -11.87 -2.78 -10.10
N THR A 5 -12.04 -3.36 -8.91
CA THR A 5 -12.17 -2.59 -7.67
C THR A 5 -10.92 -1.74 -7.40
N ALA A 6 -9.73 -2.34 -7.53
CA ALA A 6 -8.47 -1.62 -7.33
C ALA A 6 -8.31 -0.49 -8.36
N TYR A 7 -8.53 -0.79 -9.64
CA TYR A 7 -8.31 0.16 -10.74
C TYR A 7 -9.25 1.36 -10.64
N PHE A 8 -10.56 1.15 -10.63
CA PHE A 8 -11.53 2.24 -10.64
C PHE A 8 -11.59 2.96 -9.30
N GLY A 9 -11.55 2.22 -8.18
CA GLY A 9 -11.58 2.81 -6.86
C GLY A 9 -10.38 3.73 -6.62
N PHE A 10 -9.20 3.32 -7.07
CA PHE A 10 -8.01 4.13 -6.88
C PHE A 10 -7.87 5.24 -7.94
N LEU A 11 -8.03 4.93 -9.23
CA LEU A 11 -7.75 5.92 -10.29
C LEU A 11 -8.87 6.94 -10.47
N GLU A 12 -10.13 6.54 -10.41
CA GLU A 12 -11.25 7.47 -10.68
C GLU A 12 -11.69 8.22 -9.43
N LEU A 13 -11.70 7.56 -8.26
CA LEU A 13 -12.19 8.17 -7.02
C LEU A 13 -11.07 8.87 -6.24
N CYS A 14 -9.92 8.22 -6.05
CA CYS A 14 -8.81 8.83 -5.30
C CYS A 14 -7.97 9.80 -6.16
N GLN A 15 -7.90 9.58 -7.48
CA GLN A 15 -7.18 10.45 -8.43
C GLN A 15 -5.74 10.78 -7.99
N PRO A 16 -4.91 9.75 -7.77
CA PRO A 16 -3.58 9.91 -7.20
C PRO A 16 -2.66 10.74 -8.11
N LYS A 17 -1.80 11.54 -7.48
CA LYS A 17 -0.77 12.31 -8.17
C LYS A 17 0.61 11.78 -7.85
N ALA A 18 1.52 11.92 -8.82
CA ALA A 18 2.92 11.59 -8.62
C ALA A 18 3.50 12.40 -7.45
N GLY A 19 4.31 11.76 -6.62
CA GLY A 19 4.87 12.35 -5.39
C GLY A 19 3.97 12.27 -4.15
N GLU A 20 2.68 11.93 -4.29
CA GLU A 20 1.82 11.72 -3.12
C GLU A 20 2.18 10.42 -2.38
N THR A 21 1.84 10.38 -1.08
CA THR A 21 1.97 9.17 -0.27
C THR A 21 0.62 8.47 -0.16
N VAL A 22 0.59 7.18 -0.53
CA VAL A 22 -0.58 6.32 -0.50
C VAL A 22 -0.40 5.25 0.56
N VAL A 23 -1.36 5.16 1.47
CA VAL A 23 -1.40 4.12 2.49
C VAL A 23 -2.45 3.08 2.11
N VAL A 24 -2.07 1.80 2.09
CA VAL A 24 -2.96 0.68 1.79
C VAL A 24 -3.07 -0.24 2.99
N THR A 25 -4.26 -0.37 3.57
CA THR A 25 -4.55 -1.38 4.59
C THR A 25 -4.93 -2.71 3.92
N GLY A 26 -4.65 -3.83 4.57
CA GLY A 26 -4.85 -5.15 3.93
C GLY A 26 -4.02 -5.30 2.65
N ALA A 27 -2.83 -4.69 2.61
CA ALA A 27 -2.03 -4.51 1.40
C ALA A 27 -1.63 -5.84 0.72
N ALA A 28 -1.51 -6.93 1.47
CA ALA A 28 -1.20 -8.25 0.92
C ALA A 28 -2.43 -9.02 0.41
N GLY A 29 -3.63 -8.43 0.44
CA GLY A 29 -4.85 -9.02 -0.10
C GLY A 29 -5.01 -8.74 -1.60
N ALA A 30 -5.94 -9.44 -2.25
CA ALA A 30 -6.12 -9.40 -3.71
C ALA A 30 -6.41 -8.01 -4.30
N VAL A 31 -7.07 -7.12 -3.57
CA VAL A 31 -7.31 -5.73 -3.99
C VAL A 31 -6.13 -4.84 -3.62
N GLY A 32 -5.68 -4.89 -2.36
CA GLY A 32 -4.63 -4.01 -1.84
C GLY A 32 -3.29 -4.18 -2.56
N SER A 33 -2.95 -5.40 -2.96
CA SER A 33 -1.70 -5.68 -3.69
C SER A 33 -1.70 -5.04 -5.08
N LEU A 34 -2.87 -4.95 -5.71
CA LEU A 34 -3.05 -4.29 -7.01
C LEU A 34 -3.06 -2.76 -6.85
N VAL A 35 -3.76 -2.22 -5.84
CA VAL A 35 -3.75 -0.78 -5.54
C VAL A 35 -2.33 -0.28 -5.33
N GLY A 36 -1.52 -0.99 -4.55
CA GLY A 36 -0.14 -0.59 -4.30
C GLY A 36 0.73 -0.57 -5.55
N GLN A 37 0.63 -1.58 -6.40
CA GLN A 37 1.37 -1.61 -7.67
C GLN A 37 0.91 -0.49 -8.62
N ILE A 38 -0.40 -0.23 -8.71
CA ILE A 38 -0.94 0.87 -9.51
C ILE A 38 -0.43 2.22 -8.96
N ALA A 39 -0.38 2.39 -7.65
CA ALA A 39 0.17 3.58 -7.00
C ALA A 39 1.66 3.78 -7.30
N LYS A 40 2.46 2.71 -7.29
CA LYS A 40 3.87 2.76 -7.73
C LYS A 40 3.99 3.18 -9.19
N ILE A 41 3.18 2.62 -10.09
CA ILE A 41 3.14 3.00 -11.51
C ILE A 41 2.76 4.49 -11.68
N LYS A 42 1.90 5.03 -10.82
CA LYS A 42 1.53 6.45 -10.80
C LYS A 42 2.58 7.37 -10.16
N GLY A 43 3.71 6.85 -9.73
CA GLY A 43 4.79 7.64 -9.13
C GLY A 43 4.52 8.06 -7.69
N CYS A 44 3.64 7.35 -6.98
CA CYS A 44 3.39 7.57 -5.56
C CYS A 44 4.42 6.83 -4.68
N LYS A 45 4.59 7.32 -3.47
CA LYS A 45 5.19 6.57 -2.36
C LYS A 45 4.10 5.71 -1.73
N VAL A 46 4.35 4.41 -1.53
CA VAL A 46 3.33 3.43 -1.12
C VAL A 46 3.72 2.75 0.18
N ILE A 47 2.86 2.89 1.18
CA ILE A 47 3.00 2.29 2.50
C ILE A 47 1.90 1.25 2.71
N GLY A 48 2.28 0.00 2.97
CA GLY A 48 1.36 -1.11 3.14
C GLY A 48 1.24 -1.58 4.59
N PHE A 49 0.03 -1.95 5.02
CA PHE A 49 -0.17 -2.69 6.26
C PHE A 49 -0.64 -4.11 5.98
N ALA A 50 0.04 -5.10 6.56
CA ALA A 50 -0.28 -6.52 6.44
C ALA A 50 -0.20 -7.25 7.79
N GLY A 51 -0.73 -8.48 7.84
CA GLY A 51 -0.93 -9.22 9.09
C GLY A 51 0.16 -10.21 9.49
N SER A 52 1.28 -10.25 8.76
CA SER A 52 2.48 -11.03 9.08
C SER A 52 3.72 -10.38 8.46
N ASP A 53 4.89 -10.74 8.98
CA ASP A 53 6.17 -10.21 8.47
C ASP A 53 6.48 -10.77 7.08
N GLU A 54 6.13 -12.04 6.79
CA GLU A 54 6.35 -12.60 5.46
C GLU A 54 5.55 -11.84 4.39
N LYS A 55 4.31 -11.46 4.72
CA LYS A 55 3.47 -10.63 3.84
C LYS A 55 4.07 -9.24 3.64
N CYS A 56 4.65 -8.64 4.68
CA CYS A 56 5.31 -7.35 4.56
C CYS A 56 6.56 -7.44 3.67
N GLN A 57 7.37 -8.48 3.87
CA GLN A 57 8.55 -8.74 3.05
C GLN A 57 8.18 -8.95 1.58
N TRP A 58 7.10 -9.71 1.32
CA TRP A 58 6.60 -9.91 -0.04
C TRP A 58 6.17 -8.59 -0.70
N LEU A 59 5.48 -7.71 0.04
CA LEU A 59 5.06 -6.41 -0.46
C LEU A 59 6.25 -5.51 -0.83
N GLU A 60 7.28 -5.44 0.01
CA GLU A 60 8.46 -4.62 -0.24
C GLU A 60 9.35 -5.20 -1.36
N LYS A 61 9.60 -6.52 -1.35
CA LYS A 61 10.57 -7.16 -2.26
C LYS A 61 10.02 -7.48 -3.63
N GLU A 62 8.78 -7.97 -3.71
CA GLU A 62 8.20 -8.46 -4.97
C GLU A 62 7.26 -7.44 -5.60
N LEU A 63 6.51 -6.69 -4.79
CA LEU A 63 5.47 -5.77 -5.29
C LEU A 63 5.92 -4.30 -5.31
N GLY A 64 7.12 -4.00 -4.82
CA GLY A 64 7.74 -2.68 -4.90
C GLY A 64 7.15 -1.62 -3.97
N PHE A 65 6.48 -2.02 -2.88
CA PHE A 65 6.07 -1.07 -1.83
C PHE A 65 7.30 -0.42 -1.20
N ASP A 66 7.24 0.88 -0.91
CA ASP A 66 8.36 1.58 -0.27
C ASP A 66 8.51 1.19 1.20
N LYS A 67 7.40 0.84 1.86
CA LYS A 67 7.39 0.29 3.20
C LYS A 67 6.20 -0.62 3.41
N ALA A 68 6.38 -1.73 4.10
CA ALA A 68 5.30 -2.55 4.64
C ALA A 68 5.46 -2.77 6.14
N LEU A 69 4.33 -2.72 6.84
CA LEU A 69 4.25 -2.73 8.30
C LEU A 69 3.30 -3.82 8.77
N ASN A 70 3.78 -4.66 9.69
CA ASN A 70 2.94 -5.65 10.32
C ASN A 70 2.07 -4.99 11.40
N TYR A 71 0.79 -4.77 11.11
CA TYR A 71 -0.11 -4.05 12.01
C TYR A 71 -0.34 -4.76 13.37
N LYS A 72 0.09 -6.02 13.53
CA LYS A 72 0.04 -6.73 14.81
C LYS A 72 1.23 -6.43 15.72
N LYS A 73 2.29 -5.80 15.19
CA LYS A 73 3.56 -5.57 15.89
C LYS A 73 3.90 -4.08 16.07
N VAL A 74 3.13 -3.19 15.44
CA VAL A 74 3.39 -1.74 15.47
C VAL A 74 2.13 -0.98 15.84
N ASP A 75 2.32 0.14 16.54
CA ASP A 75 1.27 1.15 16.68
C ASP A 75 1.09 1.90 15.36
N ALA A 76 -0.15 1.98 14.87
CA ALA A 76 -0.45 2.54 13.57
C ALA A 76 -0.11 4.04 13.49
N GLN A 77 -0.39 4.81 14.55
CA GLN A 77 -0.17 6.25 14.55
C GLN A 77 1.33 6.57 14.49
N SER A 78 2.12 5.91 15.32
CA SER A 78 3.58 6.07 15.36
C SER A 78 4.20 5.62 14.04
N ALA A 79 3.73 4.50 13.48
CA ALA A 79 4.27 3.98 12.22
C ALA A 79 3.92 4.88 11.03
N LEU A 80 2.71 5.45 10.98
CA LEU A 80 2.31 6.42 9.95
C LEU A 80 3.14 7.70 10.02
N LYS A 81 3.35 8.27 11.20
CA LYS A 81 4.21 9.46 11.36
C LYS A 81 5.63 9.24 10.85
N ALA A 82 6.18 8.05 11.02
CA ALA A 82 7.52 7.72 10.56
C ALA A 82 7.58 7.42 9.04
N ALA A 83 6.57 6.72 8.51
CA ALA A 83 6.59 6.21 7.15
C ALA A 83 5.96 7.18 6.12
N ALA A 84 5.03 8.03 6.53
CA ALA A 84 4.25 8.96 5.71
C ALA A 84 4.19 10.36 6.37
N PRO A 85 5.32 11.11 6.41
CA PRO A 85 5.38 12.46 7.00
C PRO A 85 4.69 13.52 6.13
#